data_AF-A0A7S2T716-F1
#
_entry.id   AF-A0A7S2T716-F1
#
_cell.length_a   1.000
_cell.length_b   1.000
_cell.length_c   1.000
_cell.angle_alpha   90.00
_cell.angle_beta   90.00
_cell.angle_gamma   90.00
#
_symmetry.space_group_name_H-M   'P 1'
#
loop_
_entity.id
_entity.type
_entity.pdbx_description
1 polymer ?
#
loop_
_entity_poly.entity_id
_entity_poly.type
_entity_poly.pdbx_seq_one_letter_code
_entity_poly.pdbx_strand_id
1 'polypeptide(L)'
;EKDGIQEDAARNALRNERQVELERSRSKLNGLVESNRLALGDCLDVGVPGGTEVLGSLQARADSLERSKAEASEERTRAEAKLEAVSSRLALERRVAEEKRREHRKREDQVGEPVSQETKVEDLVLQKEEKGKKIGDRIVMIGAYDKVFSTYIDNASETRACPACKRPFSEGHEELDEFLCRTRESRDQCPEKLENAKRIRDELLAEVDALRAKAGLVAEGGRLPG
;
A
#
# COMPACT_ATOMS: atom_id res chain seq x y z
N GLU A 1 53.42 -75.20 -40.20
CA GLU A 1 53.90 -74.05 -39.37
C GLU A 1 54.73 -73.04 -40.15
N LYS A 2 55.70 -73.45 -41.00
CA LYS A 2 56.52 -72.48 -41.77
C LYS A 2 55.74 -71.65 -42.81
N ASP A 3 54.70 -72.21 -43.43
CA ASP A 3 53.92 -71.50 -44.45
C ASP A 3 52.97 -70.44 -43.86
N GLY A 4 52.40 -70.68 -42.68
CA GLY A 4 51.53 -69.71 -41.99
C GLY A 4 52.27 -68.47 -41.51
N ILE A 5 53.54 -68.62 -41.11
CA ILE A 5 54.40 -67.49 -40.71
C ILE A 5 54.70 -66.57 -41.91
N GLN A 6 54.85 -67.14 -43.10
CA GLN A 6 55.09 -66.37 -44.32
C GLN A 6 53.84 -65.62 -44.80
N GLU A 7 52.66 -66.24 -44.71
CA GLU A 7 51.39 -65.56 -45.00
C GLU A 7 51.09 -64.40 -44.03
N ASP A 8 51.33 -64.58 -42.74
CA ASP A 8 51.13 -63.52 -41.74
C ASP A 8 52.14 -62.37 -41.90
N ALA A 9 53.39 -62.67 -42.27
CA ALA A 9 54.39 -61.65 -42.60
C ALA A 9 53.98 -60.83 -43.83
N ALA A 10 53.50 -61.47 -44.89
CA ALA A 10 52.99 -60.80 -46.09
C ALA A 10 51.76 -59.95 -45.79
N ARG A 11 50.84 -60.45 -44.95
CA ARG A 11 49.63 -59.70 -44.54
C ARG A 11 49.96 -58.46 -43.70
N ASN A 12 50.93 -58.56 -42.79
CA ASN A 12 51.39 -57.43 -41.99
C ASN A 12 52.16 -56.41 -42.84
N ALA A 13 52.97 -56.84 -43.81
CA ALA A 13 53.63 -55.95 -44.75
C ALA A 13 52.60 -55.12 -45.56
N LEU A 14 51.58 -55.78 -46.13
CA LEU A 14 50.50 -55.11 -46.86
C LEU A 14 49.70 -54.14 -45.98
N ARG A 15 49.47 -54.49 -44.70
CA ARG A 15 48.79 -53.60 -43.75
C ARG A 15 49.61 -52.35 -43.48
N ASN A 16 50.92 -52.49 -43.27
CA ASN A 16 51.83 -51.38 -43.03
C ASN A 16 51.95 -50.47 -44.26
N GLU A 17 52.05 -51.04 -45.46
CA GLU A 17 52.05 -50.27 -46.71
C GLU A 17 50.78 -49.45 -46.87
N ARG A 18 49.60 -50.05 -46.62
CA ARG A 18 48.32 -49.32 -46.64
C ARG A 18 48.25 -48.23 -45.58
N GLN A 19 48.78 -48.48 -44.38
CA GLN A 19 48.82 -47.47 -43.33
C GLN A 19 49.71 -46.28 -43.71
N VAL A 20 50.90 -46.54 -44.27
CA VAL A 20 51.80 -45.49 -44.77
C VAL A 20 51.14 -44.72 -45.92
N GLU A 21 50.42 -45.40 -46.81
CA GLU A 21 49.70 -44.76 -47.91
C GLU A 21 48.54 -43.90 -47.41
N LEU A 22 47.83 -44.33 -46.36
CA LEU A 22 46.82 -43.54 -45.67
C LEU A 22 47.42 -42.32 -44.97
N GLU A 23 48.56 -42.46 -44.29
CA GLU A 23 49.26 -41.35 -43.65
C GLU A 23 49.78 -40.33 -44.67
N ARG A 24 50.29 -40.79 -45.80
CA ARG A 24 50.68 -39.93 -46.93
C ARG A 24 49.48 -39.22 -47.53
N SER A 25 48.39 -39.94 -47.77
CA SER A 25 47.14 -39.36 -48.31
C SER A 25 46.56 -38.33 -47.37
N ARG A 26 46.55 -38.60 -46.06
CA ARG A 26 46.13 -37.68 -45.01
C ARG A 26 47.01 -36.43 -44.96
N SER A 27 48.34 -36.59 -45.04
CA SER A 27 49.27 -35.45 -45.10
C SER A 27 49.05 -34.59 -46.34
N LYS A 28 48.81 -35.22 -47.50
CA LYS A 28 48.51 -34.52 -48.75
C LYS A 28 47.18 -33.78 -48.69
N LEU A 29 46.14 -34.41 -48.13
CA LEU A 29 44.84 -33.78 -47.87
C LEU A 29 44.98 -32.58 -46.94
N ASN A 30 45.71 -32.71 -45.83
CA ASN A 30 45.96 -31.60 -44.92
C ASN A 30 46.70 -30.45 -45.62
N GLY A 31 47.71 -30.75 -46.43
CA GLY A 31 48.43 -29.75 -47.23
C GLY A 31 47.52 -29.02 -48.23
N LEU A 32 46.62 -29.75 -48.90
CA LEU A 32 45.63 -29.16 -49.81
C LEU A 32 44.61 -28.30 -49.08
N VAL A 33 44.13 -28.74 -47.91
CA VAL A 33 43.20 -27.98 -47.07
C VAL A 33 43.83 -26.67 -46.62
N GLU A 34 45.09 -26.69 -46.16
CA GLU A 34 45.78 -25.47 -45.75
C GLU A 34 46.11 -24.55 -46.92
N SER A 35 46.54 -25.09 -48.06
CA SER A 35 46.77 -24.29 -49.28
C SER A 35 45.49 -23.60 -49.74
N ASN A 36 44.35 -24.31 -49.71
CA ASN A 36 43.06 -23.72 -50.06
C ASN A 36 42.59 -22.72 -49.00
N ARG A 37 42.88 -22.94 -47.71
CA ARG A 37 42.58 -21.97 -46.64
C ARG A 37 43.32 -20.67 -46.85
N LEU A 38 44.62 -20.73 -47.16
CA LEU A 38 45.44 -19.55 -47.46
C LEU A 38 44.94 -18.84 -48.72
N ALA A 39 44.70 -19.57 -49.81
CA ALA A 39 44.17 -18.98 -51.05
C ALA A 39 42.79 -18.34 -50.86
N LEU A 40 41.90 -18.95 -50.07
CA LEU A 40 40.61 -18.36 -49.72
C LEU A 40 40.74 -17.13 -48.82
N GLY A 41 41.70 -17.15 -47.87
CA GLY A 41 42.00 -15.98 -47.04
C GLY A 41 42.53 -14.81 -47.86
N ASP A 42 43.43 -15.08 -48.82
CA ASP A 42 43.97 -14.08 -49.74
C ASP A 42 42.88 -13.51 -50.68
N CYS A 43 41.94 -14.34 -51.14
CA CYS A 43 40.84 -13.91 -51.99
C CYS A 43 39.75 -13.11 -51.25
N LEU A 44 39.56 -13.38 -49.96
CA LEU A 44 38.51 -12.74 -49.16
C LEU A 44 39.03 -11.56 -48.33
N ASP A 45 40.36 -11.35 -48.27
CA ASP A 45 41.04 -10.36 -47.43
C ASP A 45 40.65 -10.47 -45.95
N VAL A 46 40.39 -11.72 -45.52
CA VAL A 46 40.03 -12.07 -44.13
C VAL A 46 40.84 -13.29 -43.72
N GLY A 47 41.48 -13.24 -42.55
CA GLY A 47 42.14 -14.41 -41.97
C GLY A 47 41.12 -15.53 -41.74
N VAL A 48 41.21 -16.62 -42.50
CA VAL A 48 40.32 -17.78 -42.33
C VAL A 48 40.82 -18.60 -41.13
N PRO A 49 40.08 -18.66 -40.01
CA PRO A 49 40.55 -19.33 -38.81
C PRO A 49 40.75 -20.83 -39.05
N GLY A 50 41.71 -21.42 -38.33
CA GLY A 50 42.01 -22.85 -38.45
C GLY A 50 40.84 -23.70 -37.95
N GLY A 51 40.66 -24.91 -38.50
CA GLY A 51 39.56 -25.80 -38.08
C GLY A 51 39.54 -26.10 -36.57
N THR A 52 40.71 -26.15 -35.93
CA THR A 52 40.86 -26.31 -34.48
C THR A 52 40.47 -25.06 -33.67
N GLU A 53 40.74 -23.86 -34.18
CA GLU A 53 40.33 -22.58 -33.55
C GLU A 53 38.81 -22.39 -33.61
N VAL A 54 38.19 -22.76 -34.74
CA VAL A 54 36.73 -22.74 -34.90
C VAL A 54 36.07 -23.75 -33.96
N LEU A 55 36.60 -24.96 -33.85
CA LEU A 55 36.10 -25.97 -32.92
C LEU A 55 36.22 -25.52 -31.46
N GLY A 56 37.36 -24.95 -31.06
CA GLY A 56 37.54 -24.41 -29.70
C GLY A 56 36.58 -23.26 -29.39
N SER A 57 36.35 -22.37 -30.36
CA SER A 57 35.40 -21.25 -30.22
C SER A 57 33.95 -21.72 -30.14
N LEU A 58 33.58 -22.73 -30.93
CA LEU A 58 32.25 -23.35 -30.87
C LEU A 58 32.03 -24.07 -29.55
N GLN A 59 33.04 -24.78 -29.03
CA GLN A 59 32.99 -25.45 -27.73
C GLN A 59 32.79 -24.42 -26.60
N ALA A 60 33.60 -23.37 -26.56
CA ALA A 60 33.47 -22.31 -25.54
C ALA A 60 32.11 -21.61 -25.61
N ARG A 61 31.56 -21.43 -26.81
CA ARG A 61 30.22 -20.86 -27.01
C ARG A 61 29.11 -21.81 -26.58
N ALA A 62 29.27 -23.13 -26.80
CA ALA A 62 28.35 -24.14 -26.30
C ALA A 62 28.33 -24.15 -24.76
N ASP A 63 29.50 -24.15 -24.10
CA ASP A 63 29.61 -24.12 -22.64
C ASP A 63 29.02 -22.82 -22.05
N SER A 64 29.18 -21.70 -22.76
CA SER A 64 28.57 -20.43 -22.37
C SER A 64 27.04 -20.45 -22.50
N LEU A 65 26.51 -21.07 -23.55
CA LEU A 65 25.06 -21.21 -23.74
C LEU A 65 24.45 -22.17 -22.72
N GLU A 66 25.16 -23.24 -22.35
CA GLU A 66 24.71 -24.15 -21.29
C GLU A 66 24.62 -23.44 -19.93
N ARG A 67 25.63 -22.63 -19.59
CA ARG A 67 25.59 -21.80 -18.37
C ARG A 67 24.42 -20.82 -18.39
N SER A 68 24.24 -20.08 -19.49
CA SER A 68 23.12 -19.14 -19.63
C SER A 68 21.75 -19.84 -19.56
N LYS A 69 21.63 -21.05 -20.11
CA LYS A 69 20.41 -21.86 -20.00
C LYS A 69 20.13 -22.29 -18.56
N ALA A 70 21.16 -22.68 -17.81
CA ALA A 70 21.03 -23.02 -16.40
C ALA A 70 20.57 -21.81 -15.57
N GLU A 71 21.21 -20.64 -15.76
CA GLU A 71 20.82 -19.39 -15.11
C GLU A 71 19.37 -18.99 -15.42
N ALA A 72 18.98 -19.05 -16.70
CA ALA A 72 17.62 -18.75 -17.13
C ALA A 72 16.60 -19.76 -16.55
N SER A 73 16.98 -21.03 -16.40
CA SER A 73 16.15 -22.04 -15.75
C SER A 73 15.95 -21.74 -14.26
N GLU A 74 16.99 -21.33 -13.55
CA GLU A 74 16.90 -20.95 -12.13
C GLU A 74 16.13 -19.64 -11.92
N GLU A 75 16.23 -18.70 -12.85
CA GLU A 75 15.44 -17.47 -12.79
C GLU A 75 13.95 -17.77 -13.05
N ARG A 76 13.66 -18.66 -13.99
CA ARG A 76 12.30 -19.13 -14.27
C ARG A 76 11.67 -19.81 -13.06
N THR A 77 12.38 -20.73 -12.39
CA THR A 77 11.83 -21.41 -11.20
C THR A 77 11.57 -20.41 -10.05
N ARG A 78 12.46 -19.42 -9.87
CA ARG A 78 12.24 -18.33 -8.92
C ARG A 78 11.02 -17.47 -9.29
N ALA A 79 10.80 -17.18 -10.57
CA ALA A 79 9.65 -16.43 -11.04
C ALA A 79 8.34 -17.21 -10.87
N GLU A 80 8.34 -18.51 -11.18
CA GLU A 80 7.19 -19.41 -10.98
C GLU A 80 6.82 -19.49 -9.49
N ALA A 81 7.79 -19.61 -8.58
CA ALA A 81 7.54 -19.60 -7.14
C ALA A 81 6.93 -18.26 -6.65
N LYS A 82 7.39 -17.12 -7.19
CA LYS A 82 6.80 -15.80 -6.88
C LYS A 82 5.36 -15.70 -7.40
N LEU A 83 5.11 -16.20 -8.61
CA LEU A 83 3.77 -16.19 -9.20
C LEU A 83 2.78 -17.00 -8.36
N GLU A 84 3.20 -18.18 -7.90
CA GLU A 84 2.38 -19.03 -7.03
C GLU A 84 2.04 -18.34 -5.70
N ALA A 85 3.01 -17.65 -5.10
CA ALA A 85 2.79 -16.87 -3.88
C ALA A 85 1.80 -15.70 -4.09
N VAL A 86 1.92 -14.99 -5.21
CA VAL A 86 0.98 -13.90 -5.57
C VAL A 86 -0.41 -14.44 -5.85
N SER A 87 -0.52 -15.57 -6.57
CA SER A 87 -1.79 -16.24 -6.86
C SER A 87 -2.51 -16.66 -5.57
N SER A 88 -1.77 -17.28 -4.65
CA SER A 88 -2.27 -17.69 -3.33
C SER A 88 -2.78 -16.50 -2.52
N ARG A 89 -2.03 -15.39 -2.52
CA ARG A 89 -2.43 -14.16 -1.83
C ARG A 89 -3.69 -13.54 -2.45
N LEU A 90 -3.79 -13.49 -3.78
CA LEU A 90 -4.97 -12.99 -4.47
C LEU A 90 -6.21 -13.83 -4.16
N ALA A 91 -6.07 -15.16 -4.10
CA ALA A 91 -7.16 -16.06 -3.72
C ALA A 91 -7.65 -15.79 -2.29
N LEU A 92 -6.75 -15.53 -1.34
CA LEU A 92 -7.10 -15.15 0.02
C LEU A 92 -7.83 -13.80 0.07
N GLU A 93 -7.30 -12.78 -0.60
CA GLU A 93 -7.91 -11.44 -0.65
C GLU A 93 -9.32 -11.48 -1.26
N ARG A 94 -9.54 -12.29 -2.31
CA ARG A 94 -10.86 -12.53 -2.89
C ARG A 94 -11.84 -13.11 -1.88
N ARG A 95 -11.42 -14.11 -1.09
CA ARG A 95 -12.26 -14.72 -0.04
C ARG A 95 -12.64 -13.69 1.03
N VAL A 96 -11.69 -12.90 1.50
CA VAL A 96 -11.93 -11.84 2.50
C VAL A 96 -12.90 -10.78 1.95
N ALA A 97 -12.76 -10.38 0.69
CA ALA A 97 -13.66 -9.44 0.05
C ALA A 97 -15.09 -10.01 -0.07
N GLU A 98 -15.24 -11.27 -0.47
CA GLU A 98 -16.54 -11.94 -0.52
C GLU A 98 -17.19 -12.09 0.85
N GLU A 99 -16.40 -12.39 1.88
CA GLU A 99 -16.86 -12.48 3.27
C GLU A 99 -17.39 -11.14 3.75
N LYS A 100 -16.64 -10.04 3.55
CA LYS A 100 -17.10 -8.68 3.85
C LYS A 100 -18.39 -8.31 3.11
N ARG A 101 -18.52 -8.69 1.82
CA ARG A 101 -19.76 -8.47 1.06
C ARG A 101 -20.93 -9.27 1.62
N ARG A 102 -20.69 -10.51 2.08
CA ARG A 102 -21.73 -11.33 2.75
C ARG A 102 -22.12 -10.74 4.09
N GLU A 103 -21.17 -10.27 4.89
CA GLU A 103 -21.46 -9.57 6.15
C GLU A 103 -22.24 -8.28 5.92
N HIS A 104 -21.89 -7.51 4.89
CA HIS A 104 -22.64 -6.31 4.52
C HIS A 104 -24.08 -6.64 4.17
N ARG A 105 -24.32 -7.62 3.28
CA ARG A 105 -25.68 -8.09 2.94
C ARG A 105 -26.44 -8.57 4.17
N LYS A 106 -25.81 -9.34 5.06
CA LYS A 106 -26.44 -9.76 6.32
C LYS A 106 -26.83 -8.57 7.21
N ARG A 107 -26.03 -7.51 7.24
CA ARG A 107 -26.37 -6.27 7.96
C ARG A 107 -27.52 -5.52 7.28
N GLU A 108 -27.54 -5.46 5.96
CA GLU A 108 -28.66 -4.88 5.20
C GLU A 108 -29.96 -5.64 5.44
N ASP A 109 -29.91 -6.98 5.40
CA ASP A 109 -31.07 -7.86 5.67
C ASP A 109 -31.61 -7.69 7.10
N GLN A 110 -30.73 -7.40 8.07
CA GLN A 110 -31.11 -7.13 9.47
C GLN A 110 -31.72 -5.75 9.67
N VAL A 111 -31.45 -4.79 8.79
CA VAL A 111 -31.92 -3.40 8.94
C VAL A 111 -33.28 -3.19 8.30
N GLY A 112 -33.67 -3.99 7.28
CA GLY A 112 -34.98 -3.91 6.63
C GLY A 112 -35.17 -2.62 5.81
N GLU A 113 -35.59 -2.79 4.55
CA GLU A 113 -35.73 -1.78 3.49
C GLU A 113 -34.49 -0.91 3.18
N PRO A 114 -34.12 -0.74 1.89
CA PRO A 114 -33.03 0.14 1.49
C PRO A 114 -33.50 1.59 1.61
N VAL A 115 -33.56 2.12 2.83
CA VAL A 115 -33.57 3.56 3.03
C VAL A 115 -32.20 4.04 2.60
N SER A 116 -32.15 4.80 1.50
CA SER A 116 -30.96 5.47 0.97
C SER A 116 -30.03 5.88 2.13
N GLN A 117 -28.83 5.32 2.18
CA GLN A 117 -27.86 5.67 3.22
C GLN A 117 -27.52 7.17 3.18
N GLU A 118 -27.70 7.83 2.03
CA GLU A 118 -27.49 9.26 1.85
C GLU A 118 -28.52 10.09 2.62
N THR A 119 -29.81 9.73 2.58
CA THR A 119 -30.84 10.48 3.32
C THR A 119 -30.68 10.35 4.84
N LYS A 120 -30.27 9.17 5.34
CA LYS A 120 -29.97 8.97 6.77
C LYS A 120 -28.77 9.79 7.25
N VAL A 121 -27.75 9.99 6.39
CA VAL A 121 -26.58 10.79 6.76
C VAL A 121 -26.90 12.28 6.74
N GLU A 122 -27.69 12.74 5.76
CA GLU A 122 -28.18 14.13 5.71
C GLU A 122 -29.04 14.48 6.93
N ASP A 123 -30.00 13.63 7.30
CA ASP A 123 -30.84 13.81 8.49
C ASP A 123 -30.00 13.88 9.78
N LEU A 124 -28.97 13.04 9.88
CA LEU A 124 -28.06 13.02 11.04
C LEU A 124 -27.19 14.29 11.10
N VAL A 125 -26.73 14.79 9.96
CA VAL A 125 -25.98 16.04 9.85
C VAL A 125 -26.86 17.21 10.31
N LEU A 126 -28.09 17.31 9.79
CA LEU A 126 -29.03 18.36 10.18
C LEU A 126 -29.32 18.34 11.69
N GLN A 127 -29.52 17.15 12.27
CA GLN A 127 -29.76 17.00 13.71
C GLN A 127 -28.56 17.48 14.55
N LYS A 128 -27.33 17.17 14.13
CA LYS A 128 -26.11 17.59 14.83
C LYS A 128 -25.86 19.09 14.68
N GLU A 129 -26.12 19.66 13.52
CA GLU A 129 -26.06 21.11 13.30
C GLU A 129 -27.05 21.87 14.19
N GLU A 130 -28.27 21.37 14.35
CA GLU A 130 -29.26 21.97 15.25
C GLU A 130 -28.78 21.93 16.72
N LYS A 131 -28.19 20.80 17.15
CA LYS A 131 -27.56 20.70 18.48
C LYS A 131 -26.40 21.69 18.63
N GLY A 132 -25.58 21.83 17.59
CA GLY A 132 -24.50 22.81 17.53
C GLY A 132 -24.99 24.25 17.72
N LYS A 133 -26.10 24.63 17.06
CA LYS A 133 -26.75 25.94 17.24
C LYS A 133 -27.19 26.17 18.68
N LYS A 134 -27.89 25.20 19.30
CA LYS A 134 -28.34 25.28 20.71
C LYS A 134 -27.17 25.46 21.69
N ILE A 135 -26.03 24.82 21.42
CA ILE A 135 -24.81 25.00 22.23
C ILE A 135 -24.20 26.38 21.98
N GLY A 136 -24.20 26.87 20.74
CA GLY A 136 -23.82 28.23 20.39
C GLY A 136 -24.60 29.27 21.21
N ASP A 137 -25.92 29.14 21.25
CA ASP A 137 -26.79 30.03 22.05
C ASP A 137 -26.44 29.95 23.55
N ARG A 138 -26.18 28.74 24.06
CA ARG A 138 -25.77 28.52 25.45
C ARG A 138 -24.42 29.16 25.77
N ILE A 139 -23.46 29.15 24.84
CA ILE A 139 -22.16 29.83 24.98
C ILE A 139 -22.38 31.34 25.13
N VAL A 140 -23.25 31.92 24.30
CA VAL A 140 -23.60 33.35 24.39
C VAL A 140 -24.22 33.68 25.75
N MET A 141 -25.16 32.86 26.21
CA MET A 141 -25.78 33.02 27.53
C MET A 141 -24.77 32.93 28.69
N ILE A 142 -23.87 31.94 28.67
CA ILE A 142 -22.83 31.80 29.70
C ILE A 142 -21.86 33.00 29.68
N GLY A 143 -21.49 33.47 28.48
CA GLY A 143 -20.65 34.66 28.34
C GLY A 143 -21.32 35.94 28.88
N ALA A 144 -22.66 36.03 28.83
CA ALA A 144 -23.40 37.14 29.40
C ALA A 144 -23.50 37.08 30.93
N TYR A 145 -23.53 35.87 31.52
CA TYR A 145 -23.69 35.70 32.96
C TYR A 145 -22.56 36.31 33.79
N ASP A 146 -21.33 36.31 33.30
CA ASP A 146 -20.20 36.94 34.00
C ASP A 146 -20.46 38.43 34.30
N LYS A 147 -20.94 39.17 33.29
CA LYS A 147 -21.31 40.58 33.44
C LYS A 147 -22.52 40.76 34.36
N VAL A 148 -23.53 39.90 34.25
CA VAL A 148 -24.74 39.96 35.08
C VAL A 148 -24.39 39.71 36.54
N PHE A 149 -23.63 38.67 36.83
CA PHE A 149 -23.22 38.34 38.20
C PHE A 149 -22.32 39.42 38.80
N SER A 150 -21.37 39.96 38.05
CA SER A 150 -20.55 41.09 38.50
C SER A 150 -21.42 42.30 38.85
N THR A 151 -22.36 42.66 37.97
CA THR A 151 -23.32 43.75 38.22
C THR A 151 -24.21 43.48 39.43
N TYR A 152 -24.59 42.22 39.67
CA TYR A 152 -25.42 41.84 40.81
C TYR A 152 -24.62 41.91 42.13
N ILE A 153 -23.36 41.49 42.11
CA ILE A 153 -22.45 41.59 43.26
C ILE A 153 -22.24 43.06 43.64
N ASP A 154 -21.94 43.92 42.66
CA ASP A 154 -21.70 45.35 42.90
C ASP A 154 -22.96 46.03 43.46
N ASN A 155 -24.10 45.87 42.78
CA ASN A 155 -25.37 46.48 43.20
C ASN A 155 -25.85 45.99 44.57
N ALA A 156 -25.71 44.69 44.87
CA ALA A 156 -26.12 44.15 46.16
C ALA A 156 -25.21 44.66 47.30
N SER A 157 -23.92 44.81 47.03
CA SER A 157 -22.94 45.33 47.99
C SER A 157 -23.20 46.80 48.32
N GLU A 158 -23.57 47.61 47.33
CA GLU A 158 -23.87 49.04 47.51
C GLU A 158 -25.24 49.29 48.14
N THR A 159 -26.29 48.66 47.61
CA THR A 159 -27.68 48.96 47.98
C THR A 159 -28.20 48.14 49.16
N ARG A 160 -27.48 47.06 49.55
CA ARG A 160 -27.92 46.08 50.55
C ARG A 160 -29.34 45.55 50.27
N ALA A 161 -29.67 45.40 48.99
CA ALA A 161 -30.94 44.89 48.50
C ALA A 161 -30.73 43.96 47.30
N CYS A 162 -31.69 43.08 47.07
CA CYS A 162 -31.64 42.17 45.93
C CYS A 162 -31.65 42.96 44.61
N PRO A 163 -30.66 42.80 43.72
CA PRO A 163 -30.56 43.55 42.47
C PRO A 163 -31.75 43.31 41.52
N ALA A 164 -32.36 42.12 41.58
CA ALA A 164 -33.45 41.69 40.71
C ALA A 164 -34.82 42.22 41.16
N CYS A 165 -35.18 42.05 42.44
CA CYS A 165 -36.51 42.41 42.96
C CYS A 165 -36.52 43.66 43.84
N LYS A 166 -35.36 44.28 44.08
CA LYS A 166 -35.16 45.49 44.91
C LYS A 166 -35.61 45.33 46.37
N ARG A 167 -35.92 44.11 46.81
CA ARG A 167 -36.24 43.79 48.20
C ARG A 167 -34.98 43.97 49.07
N PRO A 168 -35.04 44.75 50.17
CA PRO A 168 -33.97 44.81 51.15
C PRO A 168 -33.71 43.42 51.75
N PHE A 169 -32.45 43.12 52.06
CA PHE A 169 -32.12 41.91 52.83
C PHE A 169 -32.59 42.10 54.28
N SER A 170 -33.48 41.23 54.72
CA SER A 170 -34.31 41.34 55.93
C SER A 170 -33.66 40.75 57.18
N GLU A 171 -32.80 39.75 57.02
CA GLU A 171 -32.09 39.08 58.14
C GLU A 171 -30.72 39.73 58.47
N GLY A 172 -30.48 40.95 58.00
CA GLY A 172 -29.23 41.68 58.25
C GLY A 172 -28.08 41.25 57.33
N HIS A 173 -26.84 41.33 57.83
CA HIS A 173 -25.62 41.08 57.04
C HIS A 173 -25.52 39.64 56.50
N GLU A 174 -26.11 38.65 57.18
CA GLU A 174 -26.01 37.22 56.82
C GLU A 174 -26.70 36.88 55.48
N GLU A 175 -27.90 37.41 55.22
CA GLU A 175 -28.63 37.16 53.97
C GLU A 175 -27.92 37.81 52.77
N LEU A 176 -27.30 38.97 52.98
CA LEU A 176 -26.47 39.63 51.97
C LEU A 176 -25.20 38.82 51.69
N ASP A 177 -24.51 38.36 52.74
CA ASP A 177 -23.27 37.59 52.61
C ASP A 177 -23.52 36.26 51.89
N GLU A 178 -24.64 35.58 52.19
CA GLU A 178 -25.04 34.36 51.50
C GLU A 178 -25.37 34.59 50.03
N PHE A 179 -26.11 35.67 49.71
CA PHE A 179 -26.39 36.07 48.33
C PHE A 179 -25.09 36.35 47.55
N LEU A 180 -24.17 37.13 48.13
CA LEU A 180 -22.89 37.48 47.52
C LEU A 180 -22.01 36.24 47.32
N CYS A 181 -21.97 35.34 48.29
CA CYS A 181 -21.21 34.09 48.20
C CYS A 181 -21.71 33.23 47.03
N ARG A 182 -23.00 32.91 46.98
CA ARG A 182 -23.59 32.09 45.89
C ARG A 182 -23.42 32.74 44.51
N THR A 183 -23.52 34.07 44.45
CA THR A 183 -23.39 34.82 43.19
C THR A 183 -21.93 34.83 42.69
N ARG A 184 -20.95 34.96 43.60
CA ARG A 184 -19.52 34.83 43.28
C ARG A 184 -19.17 33.42 42.82
N GLU A 185 -19.60 32.39 43.55
CA GLU A 185 -19.40 30.99 43.15
C GLU A 185 -19.98 30.71 41.77
N SER A 186 -21.18 31.23 41.48
CA SER A 186 -21.82 31.08 40.17
C SER A 186 -21.04 31.76 39.05
N ARG A 187 -20.47 32.95 39.31
CA ARG A 187 -19.60 33.67 38.38
C ARG A 187 -18.29 32.91 38.15
N ASP A 188 -17.65 32.45 39.21
CA ASP A 188 -16.34 31.80 39.14
C ASP A 188 -16.42 30.44 38.42
N GLN A 189 -17.59 29.80 38.38
CA GLN A 189 -17.87 28.62 37.55
C GLN A 189 -18.16 28.93 36.07
N CYS A 190 -18.42 30.18 35.69
CA CYS A 190 -18.77 30.54 34.31
C CYS A 190 -17.64 30.25 33.29
N PRO A 191 -16.36 30.56 33.57
CA PRO A 191 -15.26 30.24 32.66
C PRO A 191 -15.17 28.75 32.32
N GLU A 192 -15.23 27.87 33.32
CA GLU A 192 -15.18 26.42 33.12
C GLU A 192 -16.38 25.92 32.32
N LYS A 193 -17.60 26.39 32.64
CA LYS A 193 -18.82 26.05 31.89
C LYS A 193 -18.74 26.54 30.44
N LEU A 194 -18.12 27.69 30.20
CA LEU A 194 -17.93 28.26 28.88
C LEU A 194 -16.93 27.44 28.05
N GLU A 195 -15.79 27.08 28.63
CA GLU A 195 -14.80 26.22 27.97
C GLU A 195 -15.37 24.85 27.63
N ASN A 196 -16.08 24.22 28.57
CA ASN A 196 -16.72 22.93 28.32
C ASN A 196 -17.77 23.03 27.19
N ALA A 197 -18.58 24.09 27.17
CA ALA A 197 -19.56 24.30 26.10
C ALA A 197 -18.89 24.52 24.72
N LYS A 198 -17.78 25.28 24.67
CA LYS A 198 -16.98 25.46 23.45
C LYS A 198 -16.41 24.13 22.96
N ARG A 199 -15.84 23.33 23.86
CA ARG A 199 -15.30 22.00 23.53
C ARG A 199 -16.37 21.09 22.93
N ILE A 200 -17.54 20.99 23.55
CA ILE A 200 -18.64 20.15 23.04
C ILE A 200 -19.11 20.64 21.66
N ARG A 201 -19.17 21.97 21.44
CA ARG A 201 -19.49 22.52 20.11
C ARG A 201 -18.45 22.11 19.08
N ASP A 202 -17.17 22.25 19.40
CA ASP A 202 -16.08 21.98 18.46
C ASP A 202 -16.00 20.48 18.13
N GLU A 203 -16.25 19.60 19.12
CA GLU A 203 -16.41 18.15 18.91
C GLU A 203 -17.59 17.84 17.97
N LEU A 204 -18.75 18.46 18.17
CA LEU A 204 -19.91 18.27 17.30
C LEU A 204 -19.67 18.77 15.87
N LEU A 205 -18.97 19.89 15.70
CA LEU A 205 -18.61 20.41 14.38
C LEU A 205 -17.66 19.44 13.66
N ALA A 206 -16.65 18.92 14.36
CA ALA A 206 -15.74 17.92 13.81
C ALA A 206 -16.48 16.63 13.40
N GLU A 207 -17.47 16.18 14.19
CA GLU A 207 -18.31 15.04 13.83
C GLU A 207 -19.16 15.30 12.59
N VAL A 208 -19.72 16.51 12.43
CA VAL A 208 -20.45 16.92 11.22
C VAL A 208 -19.55 16.89 10.00
N ASP A 209 -18.34 17.45 10.09
CA ASP A 209 -17.37 17.44 8.99
C ASP A 209 -16.97 16.01 8.61
N ALA A 210 -16.77 15.12 9.60
CA ALA A 210 -16.48 13.72 9.35
C ALA A 210 -17.65 12.97 8.67
N LEU A 211 -18.90 13.28 9.04
CA LEU A 211 -20.08 12.71 8.38
C LEU A 211 -20.20 13.19 6.93
N ARG A 212 -19.99 14.48 6.67
CA ARG A 212 -19.99 15.05 5.32
C ARG A 212 -18.88 14.46 4.44
N ALA A 213 -17.68 14.29 4.99
CA ALA A 213 -16.57 13.66 4.27
C ALA A 213 -16.90 12.20 3.90
N LYS A 214 -17.50 11.44 4.83
CA LYS A 214 -17.95 10.07 4.55
C LYS A 214 -19.05 10.02 3.50
N ALA A 215 -20.01 10.94 3.53
CA ALA A 215 -21.05 11.06 2.50
C ALA A 215 -20.44 11.34 1.12
N GLY A 216 -19.46 12.25 1.03
CA GLY A 216 -18.76 12.56 -0.21
C GLY A 216 -18.05 11.34 -0.82
N LEU A 217 -17.38 10.53 0.01
CA LEU A 217 -16.72 9.31 -0.45
C LEU A 217 -17.69 8.24 -0.97
N VAL A 218 -18.89 8.13 -0.38
CA VAL A 218 -19.94 7.22 -0.86
C VAL A 218 -20.47 7.68 -2.23
N ALA A 219 -20.69 8.99 -2.40
CA ALA A 219 -21.12 9.56 -3.67
C ALA A 219 -20.08 9.44 -4.81
N GLU A 220 -18.78 9.45 -4.49
CA GLU A 220 -17.71 9.20 -5.46
C GLU A 220 -17.59 7.71 -5.83
N GLY A 221 -17.73 6.81 -4.85
CA GLY A 221 -17.69 5.36 -5.08
C GLY A 221 -18.83 4.84 -5.96
N GLY A 222 -20.00 5.48 -5.93
CA GLY A 222 -21.14 5.17 -6.80
C GLY A 222 -21.00 5.65 -8.26
N ARG A 223 -20.03 6.52 -8.56
CA ARG A 223 -19.78 7.06 -9.92
C ARG A 223 -18.69 6.32 -10.70
N LEU A 224 -18.00 5.37 -10.09
CA LEU A 224 -17.05 4.54 -10.80
C LEU A 224 -17.82 3.57 -11.71
N PRO A 225 -17.59 3.57 -13.03
CA PRO A 225 -18.25 2.63 -13.93
C PRO A 225 -17.81 1.21 -13.57
N GLY A 226 -18.79 0.37 -13.26
CA GLY A 226 -18.61 -1.08 -13.16
C GLY A 226 -18.45 -1.73 -14.53
#